data_AF-A0A8I1FV94-F1
#
_entry.id   AF-A0A8I1FV94-F1
#
_cell.length_a   1.000
_cell.length_b   1.000
_cell.length_c   1.000
_cell.angle_alpha   90.00
_cell.angle_beta   90.00
_cell.angle_gamma   90.00
#
_symmetry.space_group_name_H-M   'P 1'
#
loop_
_entity.id
_entity.type
_entity.pdbx_description
1 polymer ?
#
loop_
_entity_poly.entity_id
_entity_poly.type
_entity_poly.pdbx_seq_one_letter_code
_entity_poly.pdbx_strand_id
1 'polypeptide(L)'
;MNVLRLPIIALLTGVLGLAGCTTHQPAALYQLDSGAPGQPAQSAGMAVVLGPISVADYLQRETLLQRQPDGSLSAATDGRWAGSLSSDIDQLLVRQLAWRLDSQRVVLSPATAGFSPDVQVLLSITRLDSGKNLPAVLDAQWRLIDRRGQVRDNRIVHLEQPHSGSTADQVKAQGQLLQQLSEQLAVALKPLANQPPLVEMRKPETKAAPKQSAEKPRIPMAAPIRTDMEVFRF
;
A
#
# COMPACT_ATOMS: atom_id res chain seq x y z
N MET A 1 31.25 -68.16 -19.25
CA MET A 1 30.37 -67.03 -19.65
C MET A 1 30.22 -65.91 -18.61
N ASN A 2 30.74 -66.03 -17.38
CA ASN A 2 30.60 -64.97 -16.35
C ASN A 2 31.66 -63.85 -16.38
N VAL A 3 32.84 -64.10 -16.96
CA VAL A 3 33.95 -63.13 -16.99
C VAL A 3 33.72 -61.95 -17.94
N LEU A 4 32.85 -62.08 -18.94
CA LEU A 4 32.54 -60.99 -19.87
C LEU A 4 31.43 -60.04 -19.35
N ARG A 5 30.70 -60.42 -18.29
CA ARG A 5 29.62 -59.60 -17.72
C ARG A 5 30.15 -58.50 -16.78
N LEU A 6 31.24 -58.77 -16.08
CA LEU A 6 31.92 -57.82 -15.18
C LEU A 6 32.40 -56.53 -15.87
N PRO A 7 33.11 -56.57 -17.02
CA PRO A 7 33.54 -55.35 -17.69
C PRO A 7 32.37 -54.55 -18.29
N ILE A 8 31.30 -55.22 -18.74
CA ILE A 8 30.09 -54.55 -19.27
C ILE A 8 29.34 -53.83 -18.14
N ILE A 9 29.22 -54.46 -16.97
CA ILE A 9 28.61 -53.82 -15.79
C ILE A 9 29.46 -52.62 -15.37
N ALA A 10 30.79 -52.76 -15.27
CA ALA A 10 31.68 -51.65 -14.90
C ALA A 10 31.61 -50.47 -15.90
N LEU A 11 31.50 -50.76 -17.20
CA LEU A 11 31.33 -49.75 -18.25
C LEU A 11 29.97 -49.03 -18.13
N LEU A 12 28.89 -49.77 -17.89
CA LEU A 12 27.55 -49.20 -17.68
C LEU A 12 27.48 -48.32 -16.42
N THR A 13 28.11 -48.73 -15.32
CA THR A 13 28.19 -47.90 -14.11
C THR A 13 29.04 -46.65 -14.32
N GLY A 14 30.10 -46.74 -15.14
CA GLY A 14 30.92 -45.59 -15.54
C GLY A 14 30.17 -44.57 -16.40
N VAL A 15 29.35 -45.04 -17.35
CA VAL A 15 28.51 -44.17 -18.20
C VAL A 15 27.39 -43.50 -17.38
N LEU A 16 26.80 -44.18 -16.40
CA LEU A 16 25.81 -43.58 -15.50
C LEU A 16 26.43 -42.52 -14.57
N GLY A 17 27.71 -42.64 -14.21
CA GLY A 17 28.43 -41.65 -13.39
C GLY A 17 28.71 -40.32 -14.07
N LEU A 18 28.71 -40.28 -15.42
CA LEU A 18 28.95 -39.07 -16.22
C LEU A 18 27.70 -38.23 -16.47
N ALA A 19 26.50 -38.73 -16.12
CA ALA A 19 25.23 -38.01 -16.33
C ALA A 19 24.87 -37.03 -15.21
N GLY A 20 25.75 -36.84 -14.21
CA GLY A 20 25.44 -36.11 -12.97
C GLY A 20 25.83 -34.63 -12.91
N CYS A 21 26.42 -34.06 -13.96
CA CYS A 21 26.72 -32.62 -13.99
C CYS A 21 25.52 -31.81 -14.49
N THR A 22 24.44 -31.78 -13.70
CA THR A 22 23.41 -30.75 -13.87
C THR A 22 24.02 -29.40 -13.50
N THR A 23 24.53 -28.69 -14.51
CA THR A 23 25.04 -27.32 -14.40
C THR A 23 23.89 -26.39 -14.04
N HIS A 24 23.56 -26.30 -12.76
CA HIS A 24 22.52 -25.41 -12.25
C HIS A 24 23.10 -23.99 -12.22
N GLN A 25 22.97 -23.26 -13.33
CA GLN A 25 23.32 -21.84 -13.35
C GLN A 25 22.42 -21.11 -12.33
N PRO A 26 22.98 -20.34 -11.39
CA PRO A 26 22.16 -19.60 -10.43
C PRO A 26 21.38 -18.51 -11.18
N ALA A 27 20.05 -18.57 -11.15
CA ALA A 27 19.21 -17.53 -11.74
C ALA A 27 19.39 -16.20 -11.00
N ALA A 28 19.43 -15.09 -11.76
CA ALA A 28 19.64 -13.76 -11.23
C ALA A 28 18.49 -13.33 -10.30
N LEU A 29 18.82 -12.54 -9.28
CA LEU A 29 17.85 -11.93 -8.39
C LEU A 29 17.61 -10.49 -8.82
N TYR A 30 16.35 -10.15 -9.05
CA TYR A 30 15.94 -8.84 -9.53
C TYR A 30 15.16 -8.08 -8.47
N GLN A 31 15.41 -6.78 -8.39
CA GLN A 31 14.64 -5.84 -7.59
C GLN A 31 14.33 -4.63 -8.48
N LEU A 32 13.17 -3.99 -8.26
CA LEU A 32 12.82 -2.78 -8.99
C LEU A 32 13.78 -1.64 -8.63
N ASP A 33 14.34 -1.00 -9.65
CA ASP A 33 15.21 0.16 -9.47
C ASP A 33 14.37 1.42 -9.22
N SER A 34 14.57 2.06 -8.07
CA SER A 34 13.97 3.35 -7.75
C SER A 34 14.61 4.53 -8.48
N GLY A 35 15.69 4.29 -9.23
CA GLY A 35 16.58 5.32 -9.73
C GLY A 35 17.39 5.93 -8.59
N ALA A 36 17.73 7.21 -8.71
CA ALA A 36 18.49 7.96 -7.71
C ALA A 36 17.67 9.09 -7.07
N PRO A 37 16.63 8.79 -6.25
CA PRO A 37 15.92 9.80 -5.50
C PRO A 37 16.86 10.52 -4.53
N GLY A 38 16.75 11.84 -4.47
CA GLY A 38 17.44 12.65 -3.48
C GLY A 38 16.83 12.48 -2.08
N GLN A 39 17.49 13.05 -1.07
CA GLN A 39 16.94 13.08 0.28
C GLN A 39 15.98 14.27 0.45
N PRO A 40 14.77 14.05 1.00
CA PRO A 40 13.84 15.15 1.31
C PRO A 40 14.36 16.02 2.45
N ALA A 41 14.33 17.34 2.26
CA ALA A 41 14.82 18.32 3.22
C ALA A 41 13.77 18.72 4.26
N GLN A 42 12.47 18.72 3.93
CA GLN A 42 11.45 19.26 4.84
C GLN A 42 10.93 18.20 5.83
N SER A 43 11.26 18.37 7.10
CA SER A 43 10.67 17.56 8.19
C SER A 43 9.20 17.89 8.46
N ALA A 44 8.75 19.10 8.10
CA ALA A 44 7.37 19.58 8.25
C ALA A 44 6.66 19.81 6.90
N GLY A 45 7.08 19.08 5.86
CA GLY A 45 6.44 19.13 4.54
C GLY A 45 5.05 18.48 4.52
N MET A 46 4.49 18.36 3.31
CA MET A 46 3.19 17.73 3.08
C MET A 46 3.11 16.33 3.71
N ALA A 47 2.07 16.05 4.50
CA ALA A 47 1.84 14.75 5.10
C ALA A 47 1.01 13.86 4.16
N VAL A 48 1.61 12.77 3.68
CA VAL A 48 0.99 11.82 2.75
C VAL A 48 0.95 10.44 3.37
N VAL A 49 -0.24 9.82 3.38
CA VAL A 49 -0.37 8.38 3.60
C VAL A 49 -0.56 7.70 2.26
N LEU A 50 0.35 6.78 1.92
CA LEU A 50 0.26 5.92 0.77
C LEU A 50 -0.36 4.59 1.18
N GLY A 51 -1.59 4.36 0.75
CA GLY A 51 -2.20 3.04 0.75
C GLY A 51 -3.59 2.95 1.39
N PRO A 52 -4.23 1.77 1.27
CA PRO A 52 -3.64 0.52 0.75
C PRO A 52 -3.22 0.58 -0.73
N ILE A 53 -2.08 -0.05 -1.05
CA ILE A 53 -1.64 -0.33 -2.41
C ILE A 53 -2.09 -1.75 -2.75
N SER A 54 -3.03 -1.90 -3.66
CA SER A 54 -3.46 -3.21 -4.16
C SER A 54 -2.67 -3.55 -5.41
N VAL A 55 -2.03 -4.71 -5.44
CA VAL A 55 -1.27 -5.21 -6.58
C VAL A 55 -1.94 -6.49 -7.09
N ALA A 56 -2.07 -6.65 -8.40
CA ALA A 56 -2.72 -7.81 -9.00
C ALA A 56 -2.14 -9.15 -8.49
N ASP A 57 -3.00 -10.12 -8.21
CA ASP A 57 -2.64 -11.38 -7.53
C ASP A 57 -1.55 -12.19 -8.24
N TYR A 58 -1.47 -12.11 -9.58
CA TYR A 58 -0.44 -12.81 -10.34
C TYR A 58 0.97 -12.25 -10.08
N LEU A 59 1.07 -10.99 -9.67
CA LEU A 59 2.32 -10.29 -9.33
C LEU A 59 2.79 -10.55 -7.90
N GLN A 60 1.92 -11.09 -7.03
CA GLN A 60 2.22 -11.35 -5.62
C GLN A 60 2.99 -12.68 -5.45
N ARG A 61 4.02 -12.89 -6.27
CA ARG A 61 4.81 -14.12 -6.33
C ARG A 61 6.29 -13.77 -6.44
N GLU A 62 7.15 -14.65 -5.92
CA GLU A 62 8.61 -14.47 -6.06
C GLU A 62 9.11 -14.79 -7.48
N THR A 63 8.27 -15.40 -8.31
CA THR A 63 8.59 -15.69 -9.71
C THR A 63 8.48 -14.45 -10.56
N LEU A 64 9.52 -14.17 -11.37
CA LEU A 64 9.46 -13.16 -12.40
C LEU A 64 8.64 -13.71 -13.57
N LEU A 65 7.47 -13.13 -13.81
CA LEU A 65 6.58 -13.54 -14.90
C LEU A 65 6.84 -12.68 -16.14
N GLN A 66 6.87 -13.33 -17.29
CA GLN A 66 7.00 -12.72 -18.60
C GLN A 66 5.73 -12.94 -19.41
N ARG A 67 5.23 -11.87 -20.01
CA ARG A 67 4.07 -11.93 -20.89
C ARG A 67 4.45 -12.39 -22.28
N GLN A 68 3.64 -13.29 -22.81
CA GLN A 68 3.75 -13.82 -24.15
C GLN A 68 2.80 -13.10 -25.12
N PRO A 69 3.08 -13.10 -26.43
CA PRO A 69 2.22 -12.44 -27.42
C PRO A 69 0.78 -12.97 -27.49
N ASP A 70 0.54 -14.21 -27.04
CA ASP A 70 -0.78 -14.83 -26.94
C ASP A 70 -1.54 -14.44 -25.66
N GLY A 71 -0.95 -13.58 -24.82
CA GLY A 71 -1.53 -13.13 -23.55
C GLY A 71 -1.23 -14.04 -22.37
N SER A 72 -0.60 -15.20 -22.58
CA SER A 72 -0.18 -16.09 -21.49
C SER A 72 1.00 -15.50 -20.69
N LEU A 73 1.21 -16.03 -19.49
CA LEU A 73 2.32 -15.68 -18.62
C LEU A 73 3.20 -16.90 -18.42
N SER A 74 4.51 -16.75 -18.65
CA SER A 74 5.52 -17.77 -18.40
C SER A 74 6.53 -17.28 -17.36
N ALA A 75 7.01 -18.17 -16.51
CA ALA A 75 8.12 -17.85 -15.61
C ALA A 75 9.41 -17.58 -16.41
N ALA A 76 10.16 -16.55 -16.05
CA ALA A 76 11.49 -16.33 -16.59
C ALA A 76 12.42 -17.48 -16.18
N THR A 77 13.23 -17.96 -17.12
CA THR A 77 14.16 -19.06 -16.88
C THR A 77 15.50 -18.59 -16.30
N ASP A 78 15.81 -17.30 -16.45
CA ASP A 78 17.11 -16.69 -16.11
C ASP A 78 17.04 -15.72 -14.92
N GLY A 79 15.85 -15.56 -14.32
CA GLY A 79 15.61 -14.54 -13.30
C GLY A 79 14.46 -14.84 -12.35
N ARG A 80 14.56 -14.36 -11.12
CA ARG A 80 13.46 -14.31 -10.14
C ARG A 80 13.52 -13.01 -9.35
N TRP A 81 12.43 -12.65 -8.68
CA TRP A 81 12.45 -11.52 -7.77
C TRP A 81 13.35 -11.82 -6.58
N ALA A 82 14.03 -10.78 -6.07
CA ALA A 82 14.86 -10.85 -4.88
C ALA A 82 14.02 -10.99 -3.60
N GLY A 83 12.72 -10.69 -3.68
CA GLY A 83 11.75 -10.81 -2.61
C GLY A 83 10.34 -10.53 -3.11
N SER A 84 9.49 -9.96 -2.25
CA SER A 84 8.13 -9.58 -2.62
C SER A 84 8.11 -8.34 -3.51
N LEU A 85 7.61 -8.49 -4.73
CA LEU A 85 7.39 -7.37 -5.65
C LEU A 85 6.48 -6.30 -5.06
N SER A 86 5.48 -6.67 -4.25
CA SER A 86 4.59 -5.69 -3.61
C SER A 86 5.36 -4.81 -2.63
N SER A 87 6.24 -5.40 -1.82
CA SER A 87 7.07 -4.66 -0.87
C SER A 87 8.07 -3.75 -1.58
N ASP A 88 8.62 -4.20 -2.71
CA ASP A 88 9.49 -3.37 -3.54
C ASP A 88 8.77 -2.16 -4.13
N ILE A 89 7.53 -2.35 -4.62
CA ILE A 89 6.68 -1.25 -5.11
C ILE A 89 6.41 -0.26 -3.98
N ASP A 90 6.00 -0.73 -2.80
CA ASP A 90 5.71 0.13 -1.64
C ASP A 90 6.90 1.02 -1.29
N GLN A 91 8.10 0.42 -1.16
CA GLN A 91 9.32 1.14 -0.82
C GLN A 91 9.74 2.14 -1.92
N LEU A 92 9.63 1.73 -3.18
CA LEU A 92 9.96 2.58 -4.32
C LEU A 92 9.05 3.82 -4.35
N LEU A 93 7.74 3.62 -4.24
CA LEU A 93 6.76 4.71 -4.29
C LEU A 93 6.94 5.68 -3.12
N VAL A 94 7.15 5.19 -1.90
CA VAL A 94 7.42 6.06 -0.74
C VAL A 94 8.66 6.91 -0.97
N ARG A 95 9.77 6.29 -1.39
CA ARG A 95 11.04 7.00 -1.61
C ARG A 95 10.92 8.05 -2.72
N GLN A 96 10.29 7.69 -3.83
CA GLN A 96 10.08 8.61 -4.95
C GLN A 96 9.15 9.77 -4.58
N LEU A 97 8.05 9.51 -3.87
CA LEU A 97 7.13 10.56 -3.45
C LEU A 97 7.74 11.47 -2.39
N ALA A 98 8.43 10.92 -1.39
CA ALA A 98 9.12 11.71 -0.37
C ALA A 98 10.10 12.69 -1.01
N TRP A 99 10.93 12.22 -1.93
CA TRP A 99 11.86 13.07 -2.68
C TRP A 99 11.14 14.12 -3.53
N ARG A 100 10.14 13.74 -4.33
CA ARG A 100 9.46 14.65 -5.27
C ARG A 100 8.58 15.70 -4.60
N LEU A 101 8.08 15.41 -3.40
CA LEU A 101 7.32 16.33 -2.56
C LEU A 101 8.23 17.11 -1.59
N ASP A 102 9.53 16.81 -1.57
CA ASP A 102 10.51 17.32 -0.61
C ASP A 102 10.09 17.15 0.85
N SER A 103 9.34 16.08 1.16
CA SER A 103 8.72 15.86 2.46
C SER A 103 9.15 14.54 3.09
N GLN A 104 9.58 14.60 4.35
CA GLN A 104 9.86 13.43 5.17
C GLN A 104 8.59 12.78 5.74
N ARG A 105 7.41 13.38 5.49
CA ARG A 105 6.12 12.94 6.04
C ARG A 105 5.32 12.12 5.03
N VAL A 106 5.99 11.22 4.31
CA VAL A 106 5.36 10.24 3.40
C VAL A 106 5.49 8.85 4.03
N VAL A 107 4.36 8.22 4.36
CA VAL A 107 4.32 6.94 5.07
C VAL A 107 3.35 5.96 4.41
N LEU A 108 3.56 4.66 4.64
CA LEU A 108 2.62 3.63 4.20
C LEU A 108 1.42 3.53 5.15
N SER A 109 0.28 3.09 4.63
CA SER A 109 -0.87 2.68 5.44
C SER A 109 -0.64 1.30 6.09
N PRO A 110 -1.09 1.07 7.34
CA PRO A 110 -1.72 2.03 8.23
C PRO A 110 -0.71 3.00 8.84
N ALA A 111 -1.06 4.28 8.91
CA ALA A 111 -0.22 5.27 9.57
C ALA A 111 -0.21 5.05 11.10
N THR A 112 0.88 5.43 11.75
CA THR A 112 0.99 5.38 13.22
C THR A 112 0.02 6.35 13.89
N ALA A 113 -0.40 6.03 15.11
CA ALA A 113 -1.25 6.91 15.90
C ALA A 113 -0.62 8.30 16.04
N GLY A 114 -1.41 9.35 15.82
CA GLY A 114 -0.95 10.75 15.84
C GLY A 114 -0.40 11.27 14.52
N PHE A 115 -0.33 10.44 13.47
CA PHE A 115 -0.05 10.93 12.12
C PHE A 115 -1.31 11.53 11.48
N SER A 116 -1.31 12.83 11.25
CA SER A 116 -2.39 13.54 10.55
C SER A 116 -2.02 13.77 9.08
N PRO A 117 -2.55 12.97 8.13
CA PRO A 117 -2.29 13.18 6.70
C PRO A 117 -3.03 14.42 6.17
N ASP A 118 -2.37 15.17 5.30
CA ASP A 118 -3.04 16.15 4.43
C ASP A 118 -3.81 15.45 3.32
N VAL A 119 -3.30 14.29 2.88
CA VAL A 119 -3.84 13.49 1.80
C VAL A 119 -3.53 12.00 2.00
N GLN A 120 -4.50 11.17 1.67
CA GLN A 120 -4.35 9.73 1.53
C GLN A 120 -4.41 9.35 0.04
N VAL A 121 -3.44 8.56 -0.41
CA VAL A 121 -3.36 8.01 -1.77
C VAL A 121 -3.80 6.56 -1.71
N LEU A 122 -4.93 6.24 -2.35
CA LEU A 122 -5.32 4.85 -2.62
C LEU A 122 -4.82 4.49 -4.01
N LEU A 123 -4.08 3.37 -4.13
CA LEU A 123 -3.50 2.94 -5.39
C LEU A 123 -3.86 1.48 -5.66
N SER A 124 -4.23 1.17 -6.90
CA SER A 124 -4.42 -0.20 -7.37
C SER A 124 -3.67 -0.38 -8.68
N ILE A 125 -2.73 -1.32 -8.70
CA ILE A 125 -1.92 -1.71 -9.85
C ILE A 125 -2.48 -3.02 -10.37
N THR A 126 -3.16 -2.95 -11.51
CA THR A 126 -3.79 -4.12 -12.15
C THR A 126 -2.85 -4.82 -13.12
N ARG A 127 -1.77 -4.15 -13.55
CA ARG A 127 -0.73 -4.73 -14.38
C ARG A 127 0.62 -4.08 -14.12
N LEU A 128 1.65 -4.91 -14.01
CA LEU A 128 3.06 -4.51 -14.05
C LEU A 128 3.84 -5.73 -14.56
N ASP A 129 3.91 -5.88 -15.87
CA ASP A 129 4.62 -6.98 -16.53
C ASP A 129 5.28 -6.53 -17.83
N SER A 130 6.19 -7.37 -18.33
CA SER A 130 6.86 -7.21 -19.61
C SER A 130 6.99 -8.56 -20.29
N GLY A 131 7.27 -8.57 -21.60
CA GLY A 131 7.65 -9.77 -22.33
C GLY A 131 9.00 -9.58 -23.02
N LYS A 132 9.63 -10.65 -23.51
CA LYS A 132 10.89 -10.53 -24.26
C LYS A 132 10.77 -9.60 -25.48
N ASN A 133 9.62 -9.65 -26.15
CA ASN A 133 9.32 -8.86 -27.36
C ASN A 133 8.14 -7.90 -27.16
N LEU A 134 7.74 -7.65 -25.90
CA LEU A 134 6.63 -6.78 -25.55
C LEU A 134 7.13 -5.72 -24.58
N PRO A 135 6.71 -4.46 -24.70
CA PRO A 135 7.13 -3.42 -23.76
C PRO A 135 6.73 -3.79 -22.33
N ALA A 136 7.40 -3.15 -21.36
CA ALA A 136 6.87 -3.16 -20.01
C ALA A 136 5.59 -2.32 -20.00
N VAL A 137 4.57 -2.80 -19.29
CA VAL A 137 3.27 -2.14 -19.19
C VAL A 137 2.88 -2.00 -17.72
N LEU A 138 2.41 -0.80 -17.37
CA LEU A 138 1.82 -0.50 -16.07
C LEU A 138 0.39 -0.02 -16.29
N ASP A 139 -0.56 -0.75 -15.71
CA ASP A 139 -1.96 -0.32 -15.58
C ASP A 139 -2.26 -0.10 -14.10
N ALA A 140 -2.71 1.10 -13.77
CA ALA A 140 -3.04 1.47 -12.41
C ALA A 140 -4.24 2.42 -12.34
N GLN A 141 -4.81 2.53 -11.15
CA GLN A 141 -5.78 3.55 -10.80
C GLN A 141 -5.41 4.13 -9.44
N TRP A 142 -5.55 5.44 -9.28
CA TRP A 142 -5.40 6.08 -7.98
C TRP A 142 -6.62 6.91 -7.60
N ARG A 143 -6.79 7.11 -6.30
CA ARG A 143 -7.68 8.11 -5.73
C ARG A 143 -6.93 8.92 -4.68
N LEU A 144 -7.10 10.23 -4.72
CA LEU A 144 -6.54 11.15 -3.73
C LEU A 144 -7.66 11.61 -2.81
N ILE A 145 -7.55 11.31 -1.52
CA ILE A 145 -8.53 11.65 -0.50
C ILE A 145 -7.90 12.71 0.39
N ASP A 146 -8.58 13.85 0.55
CA ASP A 146 -8.07 14.91 1.41
C ASP A 146 -8.29 14.63 2.91
N ARG A 147 -7.74 15.51 3.76
CA ARG A 147 -7.95 15.49 5.21
C ARG A 147 -9.42 15.55 5.69
N ARG A 148 -10.37 15.89 4.80
CA ARG A 148 -11.82 15.92 5.07
C ARG A 148 -12.53 14.64 4.60
N GLY A 149 -11.77 13.66 4.11
CA GLY A 149 -12.30 12.42 3.56
C GLY A 149 -12.91 12.57 2.16
N GLN A 150 -12.69 13.70 1.48
CA GLN A 150 -13.25 13.96 0.16
C GLN A 150 -12.29 13.52 -0.93
N VAL A 151 -12.81 12.83 -1.95
CA VAL A 151 -12.04 12.47 -3.14
C VAL A 151 -11.77 13.75 -3.94
N ARG A 152 -10.51 14.09 -4.14
CA ARG A 152 -10.05 15.28 -4.87
C ARG A 152 -9.58 14.97 -6.28
N ASP A 153 -9.09 13.76 -6.51
CA ASP A 153 -8.70 13.28 -7.83
C ASP A 153 -8.92 11.77 -7.91
N ASN A 154 -9.28 11.30 -9.09
CA ASN A 154 -9.40 9.89 -9.43
C ASN A 154 -8.93 9.70 -10.87
N ARG A 155 -7.97 8.82 -11.10
CA ARG A 155 -7.38 8.63 -12.43
C ARG A 155 -7.02 7.18 -12.69
N ILE A 156 -7.30 6.76 -13.93
CA ILE A 156 -6.76 5.53 -14.52
C ILE A 156 -5.53 5.91 -15.33
N VAL A 157 -4.46 5.14 -15.17
CA VAL A 157 -3.15 5.36 -15.75
C VAL A 157 -2.71 4.12 -16.50
N HIS A 158 -2.30 4.32 -17.75
CA HIS A 158 -1.67 3.32 -18.60
C HIS A 158 -0.33 3.88 -19.07
N LEU A 159 0.75 3.17 -18.81
CA LEU A 159 2.10 3.55 -19.19
C LEU A 159 2.82 2.37 -19.84
N GLU A 160 3.62 2.65 -20.87
CA GLU A 160 4.44 1.67 -21.55
C GLU A 160 5.89 2.14 -21.67
N GLN A 161 6.83 1.20 -21.54
CA GLN A 161 8.26 1.47 -21.64
C GLN A 161 8.94 0.41 -22.51
N PRO A 162 9.48 0.77 -23.69
CA PRO A 162 10.22 -0.14 -24.54
C PRO A 162 11.58 -0.50 -23.93
N HIS A 163 12.10 -1.67 -24.31
CA HIS A 163 13.38 -2.21 -23.84
C HIS A 163 14.00 -3.18 -24.87
N SER A 164 15.26 -3.60 -24.66
CA SER A 164 16.04 -4.47 -25.57
C SER A 164 15.80 -5.98 -25.40
N GLY A 165 14.75 -6.36 -24.68
CA GLY A 165 14.32 -7.76 -24.53
C GLY A 165 14.98 -8.60 -23.43
N SER A 166 16.15 -8.23 -22.90
CA SER A 166 16.75 -9.00 -21.79
C SER A 166 15.91 -8.92 -20.51
N THR A 167 15.97 -9.93 -19.64
CA THR A 167 15.24 -9.92 -18.36
C THR A 167 15.64 -8.73 -17.49
N ALA A 168 16.92 -8.34 -17.50
CA ALA A 168 17.38 -7.14 -16.83
C ALA A 168 16.75 -5.85 -17.40
N ASP A 169 16.66 -5.73 -18.72
CA ASP A 169 16.06 -4.56 -19.37
C ASP A 169 14.55 -4.49 -19.13
N GLN A 170 13.86 -5.64 -19.07
CA GLN A 170 12.46 -5.74 -18.70
C GLN A 170 12.22 -5.22 -17.27
N VAL A 171 13.02 -5.67 -16.30
CA VAL A 171 12.92 -5.20 -14.90
C VAL A 171 13.21 -3.71 -14.79
N LYS A 172 14.25 -3.23 -15.48
CA LYS A 172 14.58 -1.81 -15.54
C LYS A 172 13.42 -0.98 -16.09
N ALA A 173 12.78 -1.43 -17.18
CA ALA A 173 11.63 -0.76 -17.77
C ALA A 173 10.43 -0.70 -16.81
N GLN A 174 10.14 -1.80 -16.09
CA GLN A 174 9.10 -1.79 -15.04
C GLN A 174 9.40 -0.80 -13.91
N GLY A 175 10.66 -0.71 -13.47
CA GLY A 175 11.09 0.30 -12.49
C GLY A 175 10.87 1.73 -13.00
N GLN A 176 11.21 2.01 -14.26
CA GLN A 176 10.98 3.31 -14.90
C GLN A 176 9.49 3.68 -14.94
N LEU A 177 8.60 2.74 -15.22
CA LEU A 177 7.15 2.98 -15.20
C LEU A 177 6.65 3.40 -13.82
N LEU A 178 7.14 2.78 -12.74
CA LEU A 178 6.79 3.19 -11.38
C LEU A 178 7.37 4.56 -11.01
N GLN A 179 8.55 4.90 -11.52
CA GLN A 179 9.12 6.23 -11.35
C GLN A 179 8.28 7.29 -12.06
N GLN A 180 7.77 6.99 -13.27
CA GLN A 180 6.83 7.85 -14.01
C GLN A 180 5.48 7.97 -13.29
N LEU A 181 4.94 6.85 -12.76
CA LEU A 181 3.73 6.87 -11.94
C LEU A 181 3.89 7.79 -10.72
N SER A 182 5.02 7.68 -10.03
CA SER A 182 5.36 8.52 -8.87
C SER A 182 5.46 10.00 -9.23
N GLU A 183 5.95 10.31 -10.43
CA GLU A 183 5.98 11.68 -10.95
C GLU A 183 4.58 12.24 -11.14
N GLN A 184 3.70 11.49 -11.81
CA GLN A 184 2.33 11.93 -12.03
C GLN A 184 1.56 12.07 -10.72
N LEU A 185 1.75 11.15 -9.76
CA LEU A 185 1.20 11.26 -8.41
C LEU A 185 1.69 12.51 -7.70
N ALA A 186 3.01 12.78 -7.71
CA ALA A 186 3.56 13.97 -7.08
C ALA A 186 2.99 15.27 -7.68
N VAL A 187 2.81 15.32 -9.01
CA VAL A 187 2.14 16.46 -9.68
C VAL A 187 0.70 16.61 -9.22
N ALA A 188 -0.06 15.51 -9.12
CA ALA A 188 -1.46 15.54 -8.66
C ALA A 188 -1.60 15.89 -7.16
N LEU A 189 -0.59 15.58 -6.35
CA LEU A 189 -0.55 15.86 -4.92
C LEU A 189 -0.25 17.33 -4.60
N LYS A 190 0.65 17.99 -5.36
CA LYS A 190 1.09 19.37 -5.07
C LYS A 190 -0.05 20.39 -4.82
N PRO A 191 -1.15 20.42 -5.59
CA PRO A 191 -2.27 21.33 -5.32
C PRO A 191 -2.97 21.09 -3.97
N LEU A 192 -2.89 19.87 -3.43
CA LEU A 192 -3.53 19.48 -2.18
C LEU A 192 -2.74 19.93 -0.95
N ALA A 193 -1.47 20.34 -1.11
CA ALA A 193 -0.61 20.78 -0.01
C ALA A 193 -1.11 22.10 0.61
N ASN A 194 -1.75 22.95 -0.19
CA ASN A 194 -2.18 24.29 0.20
C ASN A 194 -3.63 24.35 0.70
N GLN A 195 -4.20 23.21 1.12
CA GLN A 195 -5.57 23.22 1.63
C GLN A 195 -5.66 24.03 2.95
N PRO A 196 -6.70 24.86 3.12
CA PRO A 196 -6.90 25.60 4.37
C PRO A 196 -6.96 24.63 5.56
N PRO A 197 -6.38 25.01 6.72
CA PRO A 197 -6.53 24.24 7.95
C PRO A 197 -8.00 23.87 8.18
N LEU A 198 -8.25 22.70 8.77
CA LEU A 198 -9.56 22.43 9.34
C LEU A 198 -9.77 23.50 10.41
N VAL A 199 -10.61 24.50 10.11
CA VAL A 199 -11.14 25.37 11.14
C VAL A 199 -12.01 24.46 11.98
N GLU A 200 -11.43 23.91 13.03
CA GLU A 200 -12.17 23.30 14.10
C GLU A 200 -13.05 24.44 14.62
N MET A 201 -14.31 24.49 14.17
CA MET A 201 -15.30 25.37 14.75
C MET A 201 -15.33 24.96 16.21
N ARG A 202 -14.59 25.69 17.03
CA ARG A 202 -14.60 25.58 18.48
C ARG A 202 -16.07 25.71 18.82
N LYS A 203 -16.71 24.58 19.11
CA LYS A 203 -18.11 24.52 19.48
C LYS A 203 -18.22 25.60 20.55
N PRO A 204 -19.00 26.68 20.34
CA PRO A 204 -19.08 27.73 21.34
C PRO A 204 -19.41 27.01 22.63
N GLU A 205 -18.56 27.14 23.64
CA GLU A 205 -18.84 26.65 24.97
C GLU A 205 -20.27 27.12 25.24
N THR A 206 -21.20 26.17 25.27
CA THR A 206 -22.58 26.46 25.63
C THR A 206 -22.45 27.08 27.00
N LYS A 207 -22.54 28.43 27.09
CA LYS A 207 -22.60 29.13 28.36
C LYS A 207 -23.62 28.37 29.15
N ALA A 208 -23.16 27.70 30.22
CA ALA A 208 -24.03 26.95 31.08
C ALA A 208 -25.19 27.90 31.44
N ALA A 209 -26.41 27.51 31.05
CA ALA A 209 -27.58 28.24 31.44
C ALA A 209 -27.51 28.48 32.96
N PRO A 210 -27.90 29.66 33.46
CA PRO A 210 -27.93 29.89 34.90
C PRO A 210 -28.68 28.74 35.54
N LYS A 211 -28.05 28.04 36.50
CA LYS A 211 -28.72 27.01 37.29
C LYS A 211 -29.93 27.68 37.92
N GLN A 212 -31.09 27.42 37.34
CA GLN A 212 -32.36 27.77 37.93
C GLN A 212 -32.41 26.97 39.22
N SER A 213 -32.31 27.68 40.35
CA SER A 213 -32.40 27.12 41.69
C SER A 213 -33.64 26.24 41.75
N ALA A 214 -33.43 24.94 41.87
CA ALA A 214 -34.52 24.01 42.11
C ALA A 214 -35.17 24.43 43.44
N GLU A 215 -36.36 25.01 43.35
CA GLU A 215 -37.20 25.30 44.50
C GLU A 215 -37.51 23.97 45.18
N LYS A 216 -37.00 23.80 46.40
CA LYS A 216 -37.26 22.60 47.21
C LYS A 216 -38.76 22.40 47.33
N PRO A 217 -39.30 21.19 47.10
CA PRO A 217 -40.70 20.90 47.40
C PRO A 217 -40.94 21.13 48.90
N ARG A 218 -41.79 22.11 49.23
CA ARG A 218 -42.33 22.26 50.59
C ARG A 218 -43.23 21.06 50.86
N ILE A 219 -42.79 20.18 51.75
CA ILE A 219 -43.60 19.11 52.31
C ILE A 219 -44.76 19.78 53.09
N PRO A 220 -46.03 19.50 52.78
CA PRO A 220 -47.13 20.00 53.59
C PRO A 220 -47.11 19.28 54.94
N MET A 221 -47.03 20.05 56.03
CA MET A 221 -47.21 19.53 57.39
C MET A 221 -48.64 19.00 57.53
N ALA A 222 -48.77 17.73 57.93
CA ALA A 222 -50.04 17.17 58.34
C ALA A 222 -50.48 17.83 59.66
N ALA A 223 -51.63 18.50 59.65
CA ALA A 223 -52.27 18.99 60.86
C ALA A 223 -52.95 17.81 61.60
N PRO A 224 -52.88 17.74 62.93
CA PRO A 224 -53.58 16.70 63.68
C PRO A 224 -55.09 16.95 63.62
N ILE A 225 -55.82 15.93 63.17
CA ILE A 225 -57.28 15.87 63.22
C ILE A 225 -57.69 15.76 64.70
N ARG A 226 -58.35 16.78 65.24
CA ARG A 226 -59.11 16.64 66.49
C ARG A 226 -60.43 15.96 66.16
N THR A 227 -60.59 14.73 66.62
CA THR A 227 -61.87 14.02 66.57
C THR A 227 -62.62 14.31 67.87
N ASP A 228 -63.57 15.25 67.82
CA ASP A 228 -64.60 15.36 68.86
C ASP A 228 -65.66 14.30 68.58
N MET A 229 -65.43 13.08 69.09
CA MET A 229 -66.45 12.03 69.12
C MET A 229 -67.24 12.16 70.43
N GLU A 230 -68.37 12.85 70.37
CA GLU A 230 -69.44 12.73 71.35
C GLU A 230 -70.03 11.31 71.28
N VAL A 231 -69.77 10.50 72.31
CA VAL A 231 -70.41 9.20 72.50
C VAL A 231 -71.69 9.42 73.32
N PHE A 232 -72.84 9.36 72.65
CA PHE A 232 -74.15 9.44 73.30
C PHE A 232 -74.71 8.06 73.67
N ARG A 233 -75.10 7.96 74.95
CA ARG A 233 -76.18 7.15 75.59
C ARG A 233 -75.95 5.63 75.69
N PHE A 234 -76.34 4.96 76.77
CA PHE A 234 -77.57 5.06 77.58
C PHE A 234 -77.35 4.83 79.07
#